data_AF-A0A970VYF8-F1
#
_entry.id   AF-A0A970VYF8-F1
#
_cell.length_a   1.000
_cell.length_b   1.000
_cell.length_c   1.000
_cell.angle_alpha   90.00
_cell.angle_beta   90.00
_cell.angle_gamma   90.00
#
_symmetry.space_group_name_H-M   'P 1'
#
loop_
_entity.id
_entity.type
_entity.pdbx_description
1 polymer ?
#
loop_
_entity_poly.entity_id
_entity_poly.type
_entity_poly.pdbx_seq_one_letter_code
_entity_poly.pdbx_strand_id
1 'polypeptide(L)'
;KYGVPIKYEVTSDFNSEDDLGIPMFSHRDEKGVQWTTYFEDGRSWQVKLALADKYNLGGIAVWSMHWLDAASAPEFFALMK
;
A
#
# COMPACT_ATOMS: atom_id res chain seq x y z
N LYS A 1 15.02 -2.28 -2.10
CA LYS A 1 14.95 -1.94 -0.65
C LYS A 1 15.39 -0.48 -0.49
N TYR A 2 14.50 0.40 -0.01
CA TYR A 2 14.66 1.87 -0.06
C TYR A 2 15.76 2.47 0.83
N GLY A 3 16.60 1.66 1.47
CA GLY A 3 17.67 2.15 2.37
C GLY A 3 17.17 2.79 3.67
N VAL A 4 15.85 2.91 3.85
CA VAL A 4 15.19 3.48 5.03
C VAL A 4 14.12 2.53 5.58
N PRO A 5 13.85 2.54 6.89
CA PRO A 5 12.77 1.74 7.48
C PRO A 5 11.40 2.14 6.95
N ILE A 6 10.62 1.14 6.53
CA ILE A 6 9.21 1.31 6.19
C ILE A 6 8.41 1.24 7.48
N LYS A 7 7.53 2.21 7.72
CA LYS A 7 6.53 2.18 8.81
C LYS A 7 5.14 2.08 8.21
N TYR A 8 4.15 1.78 9.05
CA TYR A 8 2.76 1.85 8.68
C TYR A 8 2.10 2.95 9.48
N GLU A 9 1.46 3.87 8.78
CA GLU A 9 0.72 4.96 9.41
C GLU A 9 -0.76 4.64 9.36
N VAL A 10 -1.35 4.53 10.55
CA VAL A 10 -2.80 4.37 10.73
C VAL A 10 -3.39 5.77 10.84
N THR A 11 -4.33 6.11 9.95
CA THR A 11 -5.13 7.32 10.12
C THR A 11 -6.04 7.11 11.31
N SER A 12 -5.84 7.92 12.36
CA SER A 12 -6.61 7.86 13.61
C SER A 12 -8.00 8.46 13.44
N ASP A 13 -8.82 7.85 12.59
CA ASP A 13 -10.25 8.13 12.56
C ASP A 13 -10.94 7.22 13.58
N PHE A 14 -11.86 7.80 14.36
CA PHE A 14 -12.41 7.26 15.60
C PHE A 14 -13.21 5.94 15.48
N ASN A 15 -13.20 5.28 14.31
CA ASN A 15 -13.91 4.04 13.99
C ASN A 15 -13.19 3.20 12.90
N SER A 16 -11.90 3.41 12.62
CA SER A 16 -11.22 2.61 11.59
C SER A 16 -10.93 1.20 12.11
N GLU A 17 -11.49 0.18 11.46
CA GLU A 17 -11.04 -1.22 11.57
C GLU A 17 -9.68 -1.42 10.85
N ASP A 18 -8.85 -0.38 10.76
CA ASP A 18 -7.58 -0.40 10.05
C ASP A 18 -6.46 -0.86 10.99
N ASP A 19 -6.33 -2.18 11.11
CA ASP A 19 -5.34 -2.82 11.98
C ASP A 19 -3.90 -2.76 11.42
N LEU A 20 -3.72 -2.34 10.17
CA LEU A 20 -2.42 -2.31 9.51
C LEU A 20 -1.92 -0.88 9.23
N GLY A 21 -2.72 -0.02 8.62
CA GLY A 21 -2.31 1.29 8.11
C GLY A 21 -1.72 1.25 6.68
N ILE A 22 -1.19 2.40 6.24
CA ILE A 22 -0.57 2.57 4.92
C ILE A 22 0.96 2.60 5.05
N PRO A 23 1.72 1.85 4.21
CA PRO A 23 3.16 1.86 4.27
C PRO A 23 3.73 3.20 3.83
N MET A 24 4.71 3.68 4.60
CA MET A 24 5.39 4.94 4.38
C MET A 24 6.88 4.84 4.70
N PHE A 25 7.66 5.76 4.13
CA PHE A 25 9.00 6.08 4.63
C PHE A 25 9.27 7.59 4.50
N SER A 26 10.15 8.09 5.35
CA SER A 26 10.62 9.47 5.29
C SER A 26 12.13 9.49 5.14
N HIS A 27 12.66 10.37 4.29
CA HIS A 27 14.09 10.54 4.09
C HIS A 27 14.42 12.01 3.76
N ARG A 28 15.69 12.40 3.92
CA ARG A 28 16.20 13.67 3.40
C ARG A 28 16.96 13.43 2.12
N ASP A 29 16.74 14.25 1.11
CA ASP A 29 17.52 14.19 -0.13
C ASP A 29 18.88 14.88 0.01
N GLU A 30 19.67 14.87 -1.06
CA GLU A 30 21.01 15.48 -1.12
C GLU A 30 21.02 17.00 -0.87
N LYS A 31 19.86 17.67 -1.04
CA LYS A 31 19.68 19.10 -0.78
C LYS A 31 19.14 19.37 0.63
N GLY A 32 19.00 18.33 1.45
CA GLY A 32 18.48 18.41 2.81
C GLY A 32 16.96 18.51 2.92
N VAL A 33 16.22 18.39 1.80
CA VAL A 33 14.75 18.47 1.78
C VAL A 33 14.17 17.20 2.38
N GLN A 34 13.22 17.36 3.30
CA GLN A 34 12.50 16.23 3.89
C GLN A 34 11.38 15.77 2.95
N TRP A 35 11.44 14.50 2.55
CA TRP A 35 10.40 13.83 1.78
C TRP A 35 9.72 12.77 2.64
N THR A 36 8.42 12.62 2.45
CA THR A 36 7.63 11.50 2.97
C THR A 36 6.89 10.88 1.80
N THR A 37 7.02 9.56 1.65
CA THR A 37 6.40 8.79 0.58
C THR A 37 5.45 7.77 1.19
N TYR A 38 4.20 7.78 0.72
CA TYR A 38 3.22 6.74 0.97
C TYR A 38 3.05 5.91 -0.30
N PHE A 39 2.84 4.61 -0.14
CA PHE A 39 2.70 3.68 -1.26
C PHE A 39 1.82 2.50 -0.86
N GLU A 40 1.72 1.50 -1.73
CA GLU A 40 1.06 0.23 -1.44
C GLU A 40 2.08 -0.91 -1.54
N ASP A 41 2.01 -1.87 -0.63
CA ASP A 41 2.76 -3.12 -0.69
C ASP A 41 1.81 -4.33 -0.61
N GLY A 42 2.33 -5.56 -0.73
CA GLY A 42 1.48 -6.74 -0.71
C GLY A 42 0.60 -6.87 0.53
N ARG A 43 1.07 -6.37 1.70
CA ARG A 43 0.30 -6.42 2.95
C ARG A 43 -0.87 -5.44 2.92
N SER A 44 -0.62 -4.20 2.53
CA SER A 44 -1.67 -3.18 2.46
C SER A 44 -2.68 -3.47 1.34
N TRP A 45 -2.25 -4.13 0.25
CA TRP A 45 -3.14 -4.67 -0.77
C TRP A 45 -4.01 -5.81 -0.26
N GLN A 46 -3.44 -6.77 0.46
CA GLN A 46 -4.17 -7.93 0.98
C GLN A 46 -5.33 -7.51 1.89
N VAL A 47 -5.10 -6.54 2.78
CA VAL A 47 -6.16 -5.99 3.65
C VAL A 47 -7.28 -5.34 2.84
N LYS A 48 -6.94 -4.54 1.82
CA LYS A 48 -7.95 -3.87 0.97
C LYS A 48 -8.72 -4.85 0.10
N LEU A 49 -8.06 -5.88 -0.44
CA LEU A 49 -8.69 -6.92 -1.25
C LEU A 49 -9.71 -7.72 -0.43
N ALA A 50 -9.41 -8.03 0.83
CA ALA A 50 -10.33 -8.72 1.73
C ALA A 50 -11.62 -7.94 2.01
N LEU A 51 -11.64 -6.61 1.80
CA LEU A 51 -12.87 -5.82 1.93
C LEU A 51 -13.89 -6.17 0.83
N ALA A 52 -13.44 -6.57 -0.35
CA ALA A 52 -14.34 -7.00 -1.41
C ALA A 52 -15.16 -8.23 -0.97
N ASP A 53 -14.51 -9.19 -0.31
CA ASP A 53 -15.18 -10.36 0.27
C ASP A 53 -16.06 -9.96 1.45
N LYS A 54 -15.55 -9.14 2.38
CA LYS A 54 -16.28 -8.68 3.58
C LYS A 54 -17.63 -8.05 3.23
N TYR A 55 -17.67 -7.26 2.15
CA TYR A 55 -18.87 -6.54 1.71
C TYR A 55 -19.58 -7.20 0.52
N ASN A 56 -19.17 -8.42 0.13
CA ASN A 56 -19.75 -9.18 -0.98
C ASN A 56 -19.84 -8.36 -2.28
N LEU A 57 -18.75 -7.68 -2.62
CA LEU A 57 -18.63 -6.88 -3.84
C LEU A 57 -18.33 -7.77 -5.04
N GLY A 58 -18.76 -7.35 -6.23
CA GLY A 58 -18.51 -8.11 -7.47
C GLY A 58 -17.05 -8.08 -7.98
N GLY A 59 -16.17 -7.31 -7.33
CA GLY A 59 -14.76 -7.18 -7.67
C GLY A 59 -14.19 -5.81 -7.32
N ILE A 60 -12.97 -5.55 -7.77
CA ILE A 60 -12.27 -4.28 -7.61
C ILE A 60 -11.76 -3.74 -8.96
N ALA A 61 -11.52 -2.44 -9.02
CA ALA A 61 -10.87 -1.78 -10.15
C ALA A 61 -9.65 -1.00 -9.64
N VAL A 62 -8.47 -1.35 -10.15
CA VAL A 62 -7.21 -0.71 -9.75
C VAL A 62 -6.74 0.26 -10.82
N TRP A 63 -6.38 1.47 -10.40
CA TRP A 63 -5.69 2.43 -11.24
C TRP A 63 -4.19 2.45 -10.91
N SER A 64 -3.30 2.14 -11.83
CA SER A 64 -3.55 1.50 -13.13
C SER A 64 -2.40 0.56 -13.43
N MET A 65 -2.59 -0.30 -14.44
CA MET A 65 -1.52 -1.21 -14.88
C MET A 65 -0.23 -0.50 -15.29
N HIS A 66 -0.30 0.79 -15.63
CA HIS A 66 0.87 1.60 -15.95
C HIS A 66 1.89 1.67 -14.80
N TRP A 67 1.42 1.60 -13.55
CA TRP A 67 2.27 1.70 -12.37
C TRP A 67 2.85 0.36 -11.90
N LEU A 68 2.52 -0.75 -12.58
CA LEU A 68 3.11 -2.06 -12.31
C LEU A 68 4.33 -2.28 -13.20
N ASP A 69 5.39 -2.81 -12.62
CA ASP A 69 6.65 -3.14 -13.29
C ASP A 69 7.00 -4.63 -13.11
N ALA A 70 8.18 -5.03 -13.61
CA ALA A 70 8.63 -6.41 -13.53
C ALA A 70 8.84 -6.93 -12.09
N ALA A 71 8.99 -6.04 -11.11
CA ALA A 71 9.17 -6.40 -9.71
C ALA A 71 7.82 -6.53 -8.99
N SER A 72 6.91 -5.58 -9.22
CA SER A 72 5.63 -5.46 -8.51
C SER A 72 4.50 -6.27 -9.14
N ALA A 73 4.48 -6.44 -10.47
CA ALA A 73 3.40 -7.14 -11.16
C ALA A 73 3.23 -8.60 -10.66
N PRO A 74 4.28 -9.43 -10.55
CA PRO A 74 4.10 -10.82 -10.12
C PRO A 74 3.53 -10.95 -8.71
N GLU A 75 3.95 -10.08 -7.79
CA GLU A 75 3.43 -10.02 -6.41
C GLU A 75 1.95 -9.63 -6.43
N PHE A 76 1.61 -8.54 -7.11
CA PHE A 76 0.23 -8.05 -7.19
C PHE A 76 -0.70 -9.09 -7.86
N PHE A 77 -0.29 -9.70 -8.98
CA PHE A 77 -1.06 -10.75 -9.65
C PHE A 77 -1.27 -12.00 -8.78
N ALA A 78 -0.35 -12.33 -7.87
CA ALA A 78 -0.53 -13.45 -6.96
C ALA A 78 -1.61 -13.18 -5.90
N LEU A 79 -1.81 -11.91 -5.51
CA LEU A 79 -2.84 -11.50 -4.55
C LEU A 79 -4.26 -11.44 -5.15
N MET A 80 -4.37 -11.34 -6.47
CA MET A 80 -5.64 -11.20 -7.20
C MET A 80 -6.30 -12.54 -7.58
N LYS A 81 -5.72 -13.67 -7.18
CA LYS A 81 -6.22 -15.03 -7.46
C LYS A 81 -7.06 -15.56 -6.31
#